data_AF-A0A7C7S1J4-F1
#
_entry.id   AF-A0A7C7S1J4-F1
#
_cell.length_a   1.000
_cell.length_b   1.000
_cell.length_c   1.000
_cell.angle_alpha   90.00
_cell.angle_beta   90.00
_cell.angle_gamma   90.00
#
_symmetry.space_group_name_H-M   'P 1'
#
loop_
_entity.id
_entity.type
_entity.pdbx_description
1 polymer ?
#
loop_
_entity_poly.entity_id
_entity_poly.type
_entity_poly.pdbx_seq_one_letter_code
_entity_poly.pdbx_strand_id
1 'polypeptide(L)'
;MVEDQIKRRGIHDRAVLSALLQVPRHLFVEPEFLHLAYTDSALPIKENQTISQPYIVALMTQSARLNANDRVLEIGTGSAYQAAVLAEIVKEVYSIEIIEALAHSAEDKLKNLGYKNVTVRHGDGYRGWPKKSPFDAILITAAAPKIPQLLIDQLKVGGRMVLPLRQTKSSQDLIVLTKLENGNLKEQFITAVVFVPMTGEVRR
;
A
#
# COMPACT_ATOMS: atom_id res chain seq x y z
N MET A 1 -9.12 -1.29 -18.31
CA MET A 1 -8.65 -0.66 -17.05
C MET A 1 -7.38 0.15 -17.26
N VAL A 2 -6.22 -0.47 -17.56
CA VAL A 2 -4.92 0.23 -17.58
C VAL A 2 -4.82 1.35 -18.63
N GLU A 3 -5.16 1.08 -19.90
CA GLU A 3 -5.10 2.09 -20.97
C GLU A 3 -6.12 3.22 -20.76
N ASP A 4 -7.39 2.86 -20.55
CA ASP A 4 -8.49 3.83 -20.59
C ASP A 4 -8.74 4.59 -19.30
N GLN A 5 -8.39 4.01 -18.14
CA GLN A 5 -8.71 4.58 -16.83
C GLN A 5 -7.45 5.05 -16.11
N ILE A 6 -6.36 4.26 -16.15
CA ILE A 6 -5.16 4.54 -15.34
C ILE A 6 -4.22 5.52 -16.05
N LYS A 7 -3.82 5.24 -17.29
CA LYS A 7 -2.92 6.13 -18.06
C LYS A 7 -3.51 7.50 -18.32
N ARG A 8 -4.81 7.58 -18.65
CA ARG A 8 -5.51 8.84 -18.89
C ARG A 8 -5.56 9.76 -17.66
N ARG A 9 -5.33 9.21 -16.46
CA ARG A 9 -5.29 9.94 -15.19
C ARG A 9 -3.87 10.28 -14.74
N GLY A 10 -2.87 10.19 -15.62
CA GLY A 10 -1.51 10.67 -15.33
C GLY A 10 -0.55 9.62 -14.77
N ILE A 11 -0.91 8.34 -14.82
CA ILE A 11 0.01 7.25 -14.47
C ILE A 11 0.83 6.89 -15.71
N HIS A 12 2.14 7.11 -15.63
CA HIS A 12 3.07 6.95 -16.75
C HIS A 12 4.28 6.08 -16.40
N ASP A 13 4.45 5.70 -15.13
CA ASP A 13 5.50 4.80 -14.71
C ASP A 13 5.31 3.42 -15.34
N ARG A 14 6.30 3.00 -16.13
CA ARG A 14 6.25 1.76 -16.90
C ARG A 14 6.20 0.51 -16.01
N ALA A 15 6.90 0.52 -14.88
CA ALA A 15 6.91 -0.61 -13.96
C ALA A 15 5.53 -0.74 -13.30
N VAL A 16 4.93 0.38 -12.88
CA VAL A 16 3.57 0.39 -12.30
C VAL A 16 2.53 -0.11 -13.30
N LEU A 17 2.58 0.40 -14.54
CA LEU A 17 1.64 -0.01 -15.58
C LEU A 17 1.78 -1.50 -15.94
N SER A 18 3.01 -2.00 -16.00
CA SER A 18 3.29 -3.42 -16.24
C SER A 18 2.79 -4.30 -15.09
N ALA A 19 3.03 -3.91 -13.83
CA ALA A 19 2.53 -4.63 -12.66
C ALA A 19 1.00 -4.74 -12.68
N LEU A 20 0.28 -3.65 -12.96
CA LEU A 20 -1.18 -3.65 -13.03
C LEU A 20 -1.75 -4.53 -14.16
N LEU A 21 -0.99 -4.76 -15.23
CA LEU A 21 -1.36 -5.70 -16.30
C LEU A 21 -1.12 -7.15 -15.89
N GLN A 22 -0.05 -7.42 -15.13
CA GLN A 22 0.33 -8.75 -14.69
C GLN A 22 -0.55 -9.26 -13.54
N VAL A 23 -0.87 -8.41 -12.57
CA VAL A 23 -1.65 -8.82 -11.40
C VAL A 23 -3.14 -9.00 -11.77
N PRO A 24 -3.70 -10.22 -11.69
CA PRO A 24 -5.10 -10.48 -12.02
C PRO A 24 -6.02 -10.00 -10.89
N ARG A 25 -6.37 -8.70 -10.90
CA ARG A 25 -7.16 -8.05 -9.83
C ARG A 25 -8.41 -8.82 -9.40
N HIS A 26 -9.10 -9.48 -10.31
CA HIS A 26 -10.31 -10.27 -10.00
C HIS A 26 -10.06 -11.42 -9.00
N LEU A 27 -8.84 -11.93 -8.86
CA LEU A 27 -8.49 -12.94 -7.84
C LEU A 27 -8.38 -12.36 -6.42
N PHE A 28 -8.43 -11.04 -6.29
CA PHE A 28 -8.35 -10.31 -5.02
C PHE A 28 -9.72 -9.72 -4.60
N VAL A 29 -10.77 -9.96 -5.37
CA VAL A 29 -12.12 -9.41 -5.18
C VAL A 29 -13.07 -10.52 -4.71
N GLU A 30 -14.04 -10.18 -3.85
CA GLU A 30 -15.06 -11.14 -3.40
C GLU A 30 -15.98 -11.57 -4.56
N PRO A 31 -16.50 -12.81 -4.57
CA PRO A 31 -17.26 -13.36 -5.69
C PRO A 31 -18.42 -12.49 -6.18
N GLU A 32 -19.15 -11.84 -5.26
CA GLU A 32 -20.28 -10.96 -5.60
C GLU A 32 -19.88 -9.70 -6.40
N PHE A 33 -18.61 -9.27 -6.32
CA PHE A 33 -18.11 -8.06 -6.97
C PHE A 33 -17.21 -8.33 -8.19
N LEU A 34 -17.09 -9.60 -8.65
CA LEU A 34 -16.22 -9.96 -9.78
C LEU A 34 -16.52 -9.17 -11.07
N HIS A 35 -17.80 -8.89 -11.33
CA HIS A 35 -18.25 -8.09 -12.47
C HIS A 35 -17.73 -6.63 -12.44
N LEU A 36 -17.28 -6.14 -11.27
CA LEU A 36 -16.71 -4.81 -11.07
C LEU A 36 -15.20 -4.85 -10.88
N ALA A 37 -14.54 -6.01 -10.95
CA ALA A 37 -13.15 -6.17 -10.54
C ALA A 37 -12.16 -5.20 -11.23
N TYR A 38 -12.48 -4.80 -12.47
CA TYR A 38 -11.65 -3.90 -13.30
C TYR A 38 -12.24 -2.50 -13.50
N THR A 39 -13.32 -2.18 -12.78
CA THR A 39 -13.83 -0.82 -12.65
C THR A 39 -12.90 -0.03 -11.74
N ASP A 40 -12.63 1.23 -12.08
CA ASP A 40 -11.80 2.12 -11.27
C ASP A 40 -12.56 2.64 -10.03
N SER A 41 -12.95 1.72 -9.15
CA SER A 41 -13.60 1.98 -7.87
C SER A 41 -13.04 1.06 -6.77
N ALA A 42 -13.15 1.49 -5.52
CA ALA A 42 -12.93 0.60 -4.38
C ALA A 42 -14.09 -0.41 -4.28
N LEU A 43 -13.81 -1.62 -3.80
CA LEU A 43 -14.82 -2.66 -3.60
C LEU A 43 -14.75 -3.21 -2.17
N PRO A 44 -15.89 -3.60 -1.56
CA PRO A 44 -15.87 -4.26 -0.27
C PRO A 44 -15.10 -5.59 -0.32
N ILE A 45 -14.43 -5.89 0.79
CA ILE A 45 -13.88 -7.22 1.10
C ILE A 45 -14.37 -7.62 2.50
N LYS A 46 -13.99 -8.83 2.94
CA LYS A 46 -14.30 -9.31 4.30
C LYS A 46 -13.84 -8.34 5.39
N GLU A 47 -14.39 -8.50 6.59
CA GLU A 47 -14.02 -7.73 7.79
C GLU A 47 -14.23 -6.22 7.67
N ASN A 48 -15.24 -5.81 6.89
CA ASN A 48 -15.58 -4.41 6.61
C ASN A 48 -14.42 -3.58 6.02
N GLN A 49 -13.47 -4.26 5.37
CA GLN A 49 -12.38 -3.58 4.66
C GLN A 49 -12.74 -3.38 3.18
N THR A 50 -11.86 -2.70 2.44
CA THR A 50 -12.03 -2.50 1.01
C THR A 50 -10.74 -2.81 0.25
N ILE A 51 -10.86 -3.37 -0.95
CA ILE A 51 -9.78 -3.34 -1.93
C ILE A 51 -9.78 -1.95 -2.59
N SER A 52 -8.66 -1.24 -2.51
CA SER A 52 -8.55 0.14 -2.99
C SER A 52 -8.81 0.26 -4.49
N GLN A 53 -9.28 1.44 -4.89
CA GLN A 53 -9.45 1.84 -6.28
C GLN A 53 -8.15 1.61 -7.09
N PRO A 54 -8.20 0.96 -8.27
CA PRO A 54 -7.03 0.73 -9.13
C PRO A 54 -6.17 1.96 -9.39
N TYR A 55 -6.76 3.12 -9.65
CA TYR A 55 -6.04 4.37 -9.81
C TYR A 55 -5.27 4.77 -8.56
N ILE A 56 -5.84 4.61 -7.37
CA ILE A 56 -5.17 4.96 -6.12
C ILE A 56 -3.99 4.02 -5.85
N VAL A 57 -4.15 2.72 -6.09
CA VAL A 57 -3.05 1.74 -6.04
C VAL A 57 -1.92 2.16 -6.99
N ALA A 58 -2.25 2.52 -8.23
CA ALA A 58 -1.28 2.97 -9.22
C ALA A 58 -0.57 4.28 -8.80
N LEU A 59 -1.33 5.26 -8.32
CA LEU A 59 -0.84 6.56 -7.89
C LEU A 59 0.10 6.43 -6.69
N MET A 60 -0.26 5.63 -5.68
CA MET A 60 0.58 5.38 -4.51
C MET A 60 1.90 4.70 -4.91
N THR A 61 1.81 3.68 -5.76
CA THR A 61 2.99 2.93 -6.24
C THR A 61 3.93 3.81 -7.08
N GLN A 62 3.38 4.62 -8.00
CA GLN A 62 4.16 5.59 -8.78
C GLN A 62 4.81 6.65 -7.88
N SER A 63 4.10 7.11 -6.85
CA SER A 63 4.59 8.14 -5.93
C SER A 63 5.76 7.64 -5.06
N ALA A 64 5.84 6.34 -4.80
CA ALA A 64 6.96 5.72 -4.10
C ALA A 64 8.26 5.67 -4.95
N ARG A 65 8.13 5.74 -6.29
CA ARG A 65 9.24 5.65 -7.28
C ARG A 65 10.17 4.46 -7.03
N LEU A 66 9.58 3.28 -7.04
CA LEU A 66 10.23 2.02 -6.72
C LEU A 66 11.13 1.52 -7.85
N ASN A 67 12.11 0.70 -7.49
CA ASN A 67 12.94 -0.06 -8.42
C ASN A 67 13.11 -1.53 -7.97
N ALA A 68 13.69 -2.34 -8.85
CA ALA A 68 13.83 -3.80 -8.67
C ALA A 68 14.68 -4.23 -7.46
N ASN A 69 15.49 -3.35 -6.87
CA ASN A 69 16.32 -3.65 -5.71
C ASN A 69 15.67 -3.25 -4.38
N ASP A 70 14.53 -2.56 -4.41
CA ASP A 70 13.92 -1.98 -3.22
C ASP A 70 13.32 -3.04 -2.30
N ARG A 71 13.31 -2.72 -1.00
CA ARG A 71 12.57 -3.46 0.03
C ARG A 71 11.47 -2.56 0.56
N VAL A 72 10.23 -3.00 0.44
CA VAL A 72 9.04 -2.21 0.77
C VAL A 72 8.33 -2.77 1.99
N LEU A 73 7.88 -1.89 2.88
CA LEU A 73 6.92 -2.23 3.93
C LEU A 73 5.54 -1.69 3.55
N GLU A 74 4.54 -2.55 3.51
CA GLU A 74 3.13 -2.20 3.38
C GLU A 74 2.44 -2.35 4.74
N ILE A 75 1.62 -1.38 5.11
CA ILE A 75 0.75 -1.40 6.29
C ILE A 75 -0.70 -1.42 5.83
N GLY A 76 -1.39 -2.53 6.11
CA GLY A 76 -2.75 -2.83 5.65
C GLY A 76 -2.75 -3.78 4.45
N THR A 77 -2.44 -5.06 4.68
CA THR A 77 -2.41 -6.07 3.60
C THR A 77 -3.79 -6.23 2.94
N GLY A 78 -4.87 -6.22 3.73
CA GLY A 78 -6.24 -6.32 3.25
C GLY A 78 -6.45 -7.51 2.30
N SER A 79 -6.83 -7.22 1.05
CA SER A 79 -7.05 -8.23 0.01
C SER A 79 -5.77 -8.90 -0.51
N ALA A 80 -4.59 -8.32 -0.23
CA ALA A 80 -3.27 -8.56 -0.81
C ALA A 80 -3.00 -7.97 -2.21
N TYR A 81 -3.94 -7.21 -2.79
CA TYR A 81 -3.77 -6.68 -4.15
C TYR A 81 -2.61 -5.68 -4.28
N GLN A 82 -2.49 -4.72 -3.34
CA GLN A 82 -1.39 -3.75 -3.38
C GLN A 82 -0.05 -4.43 -3.10
N ALA A 83 0.02 -5.39 -2.16
CA ALA A 83 1.19 -6.25 -1.96
C ALA A 83 1.65 -6.94 -3.25
N ALA A 84 0.72 -7.55 -4.00
CA ALA A 84 1.00 -8.21 -5.28
C ALA A 84 1.52 -7.22 -6.33
N VAL A 85 0.90 -6.04 -6.46
CA VAL A 85 1.38 -4.99 -7.39
C VAL A 85 2.79 -4.51 -7.03
N LEU A 86 3.11 -4.38 -5.74
CA LEU A 86 4.47 -4.05 -5.30
C LEU A 86 5.46 -5.17 -5.64
N ALA A 87 5.04 -6.43 -5.43
CA ALA A 87 5.87 -7.61 -5.63
C ALA A 87 6.33 -7.80 -7.09
N GLU A 88 5.55 -7.33 -8.05
CA GLU A 88 5.93 -7.28 -9.47
C GLU A 88 7.04 -6.27 -9.79
N ILE A 89 7.35 -5.35 -8.87
CA ILE A 89 8.28 -4.24 -9.10
C ILE A 89 9.56 -4.36 -8.27
N VAL A 90 9.47 -4.86 -7.03
CA VAL A 90 10.55 -4.74 -6.04
C VAL A 90 11.16 -6.08 -5.63
N LYS A 91 12.31 -6.03 -4.95
CA LYS A 91 13.02 -7.22 -4.48
C LYS A 91 12.24 -7.98 -3.40
N GLU A 92 11.73 -7.25 -2.41
CA GLU A 92 10.99 -7.84 -1.28
C GLU A 92 9.86 -6.91 -0.82
N VAL A 93 8.70 -7.50 -0.54
CA VAL A 93 7.56 -6.84 0.09
C VAL A 93 7.32 -7.47 1.45
N TYR A 94 7.27 -6.64 2.48
CA TYR A 94 6.84 -7.01 3.81
C TYR A 94 5.49 -6.35 4.05
N SER A 95 4.44 -7.12 4.37
CA SER A 95 3.11 -6.56 4.58
C SER A 95 2.58 -6.91 5.96
N ILE A 96 2.01 -5.93 6.65
CA ILE A 96 1.43 -6.11 7.99
C ILE A 96 -0.07 -5.88 7.93
N GLU A 97 -0.83 -6.81 8.51
CA GLU A 97 -2.28 -6.73 8.65
C GLU A 97 -2.67 -6.91 10.11
N ILE A 98 -3.58 -6.07 10.61
CA ILE A 98 -4.02 -6.10 12.01
C ILE A 98 -5.16 -7.11 12.23
N ILE A 99 -5.93 -7.42 11.18
CA ILE A 99 -7.02 -8.38 11.24
C ILE A 99 -6.50 -9.78 10.87
N GLU A 100 -6.36 -10.65 11.87
CA GLU A 100 -5.78 -11.99 11.73
C GLU A 100 -6.35 -12.80 10.55
N ALA A 101 -7.68 -12.82 10.39
CA ALA A 101 -8.33 -13.55 9.30
C ALA A 101 -7.92 -13.05 7.91
N LEU A 102 -7.74 -11.73 7.74
CA LEU A 102 -7.26 -11.15 6.49
C LEU A 102 -5.77 -11.45 6.29
N ALA A 103 -4.95 -11.38 7.33
CA ALA A 103 -3.53 -11.68 7.25
C ALA A 103 -3.29 -13.11 6.71
N HIS A 104 -3.95 -14.11 7.29
CA HIS A 104 -3.82 -15.51 6.85
C HIS A 104 -4.37 -15.71 5.43
N SER A 105 -5.56 -15.19 5.14
CA SER A 105 -6.16 -15.28 3.79
C SER A 105 -5.28 -14.63 2.71
N ALA A 106 -4.67 -13.48 3.02
CA ALA A 106 -3.74 -12.79 2.13
C ALA A 106 -2.47 -13.59 1.89
N GLU A 107 -1.87 -14.16 2.94
CA GLU A 107 -0.68 -15.00 2.85
C GLU A 107 -0.92 -16.23 1.96
N ASP A 108 -2.00 -16.96 2.22
CA ASP A 108 -2.38 -18.14 1.43
C ASP A 108 -2.64 -17.78 -0.03
N LYS A 109 -3.35 -16.69 -0.28
CA LYS A 109 -3.65 -16.21 -1.64
C LYS A 109 -2.36 -15.87 -2.39
N LEU A 110 -1.46 -15.08 -1.81
CA LEU A 110 -0.20 -14.71 -2.44
C LEU A 110 0.67 -15.94 -2.74
N LYS A 111 0.73 -16.90 -1.80
CA LYS A 111 1.44 -18.16 -1.97
C LYS A 111 0.86 -18.99 -3.12
N ASN A 112 -0.47 -19.12 -3.19
CA ASN A 112 -1.16 -19.86 -4.25
C ASN A 112 -0.99 -19.21 -5.63
N LEU A 113 -0.87 -17.88 -5.68
CA LEU A 113 -0.56 -17.13 -6.90
C LEU A 113 0.95 -17.14 -7.25
N GLY A 114 1.80 -17.74 -6.42
CA GLY A 114 3.21 -17.94 -6.70
C GLY A 114 4.12 -16.77 -6.30
N TYR A 115 3.64 -15.79 -5.54
CA TYR A 115 4.47 -14.69 -5.03
C TYR A 115 5.43 -15.21 -3.95
N LYS A 116 6.73 -15.25 -4.27
CA LYS A 116 7.79 -15.74 -3.37
C LYS A 116 8.52 -14.63 -2.61
N ASN A 117 8.35 -13.39 -3.06
CA ASN A 117 9.01 -12.20 -2.50
C ASN A 117 8.09 -11.36 -1.61
N VAL A 118 6.93 -11.89 -1.21
CA VAL A 118 6.04 -11.24 -0.25
C VAL A 118 6.03 -12.01 1.06
N THR A 119 6.25 -11.33 2.18
CA THR A 119 6.08 -11.88 3.52
C THR A 119 4.97 -11.11 4.24
N VAL A 120 3.89 -11.79 4.56
CA VAL A 120 2.77 -11.24 5.33
C VAL A 120 2.97 -11.52 6.81
N ARG A 121 2.51 -10.63 7.68
CA ARG A 121 2.50 -10.85 9.13
C ARG A 121 1.26 -10.23 9.76
N HIS A 122 0.56 -11.03 10.56
CA HIS A 122 -0.44 -10.50 11.49
C HIS A 122 0.23 -9.66 12.58
N GLY A 123 -0.20 -8.41 12.74
CA GLY A 123 0.22 -7.56 13.85
C GLY A 123 -0.10 -6.08 13.68
N ASP A 124 0.32 -5.29 14.65
CA ASP A 124 0.09 -3.84 14.64
C ASP A 124 1.05 -3.12 13.69
N GLY A 125 0.48 -2.50 12.65
CA GLY A 125 1.18 -1.71 11.65
C GLY A 125 1.91 -0.48 12.20
N TYR A 126 1.45 0.13 13.32
CA TYR A 126 2.15 1.27 13.93
C TYR A 126 3.55 0.93 14.39
N ARG A 127 3.81 -0.34 14.71
CA ARG A 127 5.13 -0.82 15.17
C ARG A 127 6.09 -1.09 14.01
N GLY A 128 5.59 -1.12 12.77
CA GLY A 128 6.34 -1.56 11.61
C GLY A 128 6.98 -2.93 11.80
N TRP A 129 8.11 -3.16 11.17
CA TRP A 129 8.85 -4.41 11.23
C TRP A 129 10.36 -4.21 11.51
N PRO A 130 10.75 -3.86 12.76
CA PRO A 130 12.13 -3.50 13.08
C PRO A 130 13.18 -4.57 12.74
N LYS A 131 12.82 -5.85 12.81
CA LYS A 131 13.72 -6.97 12.44
C LYS A 131 14.03 -7.04 10.93
N LYS A 132 13.29 -6.29 10.10
CA LYS A 132 13.43 -6.27 8.64
C LYS A 132 13.78 -4.89 8.10
N SER A 133 13.75 -3.86 8.95
CA SER A 133 14.20 -2.52 8.60
C SER A 133 15.70 -2.48 8.27
N PRO A 134 16.19 -1.44 7.57
CA PRO A 134 15.43 -0.32 7.02
C PRO A 134 14.80 -0.62 5.65
N PHE A 135 13.76 0.13 5.30
CA PHE A 135 12.99 0.03 4.05
C PHE A 135 13.27 1.19 3.09
N ASP A 136 13.26 0.91 1.80
CA ASP A 136 13.38 1.91 0.73
C ASP A 136 12.07 2.70 0.56
N ALA A 137 10.94 2.03 0.75
CA ALA A 137 9.64 2.68 0.82
C ALA A 137 8.72 2.05 1.86
N ILE A 138 7.79 2.86 2.37
CA ILE A 138 6.71 2.43 3.24
C ILE A 138 5.39 2.92 2.66
N LEU A 139 4.45 2.01 2.39
CA LEU A 139 3.10 2.36 1.96
C LEU A 139 2.12 2.06 3.09
N ILE A 140 1.28 3.03 3.45
CA ILE A 140 0.20 2.84 4.41
C ILE A 140 -1.11 2.90 3.64
N THR A 141 -1.86 1.80 3.58
CA THR A 141 -3.13 1.67 2.84
C THR A 141 -4.34 1.87 3.75
N ALA A 142 -4.15 2.59 4.85
CA ALA A 142 -5.18 3.03 5.78
C ALA A 142 -4.86 4.46 6.27
N ALA A 143 -5.89 5.23 6.61
CA ALA A 143 -5.73 6.62 6.99
C ALA A 143 -5.12 6.77 8.38
N ALA A 144 -3.89 7.26 8.44
CA ALA A 144 -3.19 7.53 9.69
C ALA A 144 -3.72 8.83 10.33
N PRO A 145 -3.95 8.88 11.66
CA PRO A 145 -4.36 10.09 12.37
C PRO A 145 -3.20 11.07 12.59
N LYS A 146 -1.96 10.57 12.60
CA LYS A 146 -0.71 11.33 12.64
C LYS A 146 0.37 10.51 11.94
N ILE A 147 1.45 11.16 11.49
CA ILE A 147 2.60 10.48 10.89
C ILE A 147 3.23 9.52 11.93
N PRO A 148 3.33 8.20 11.67
CA PRO A 148 3.89 7.27 12.65
C PRO A 148 5.42 7.34 12.73
N GLN A 149 5.95 7.90 13.82
CA GLN A 149 7.41 8.06 14.00
C GLN A 149 8.17 6.73 13.91
N LEU A 150 7.63 5.64 14.47
CA LEU A 150 8.27 4.31 14.41
C LEU A 150 8.44 3.79 12.98
N LEU A 151 7.60 4.23 12.03
CA LEU A 151 7.74 3.89 10.63
C LEU A 151 8.78 4.80 9.95
N ILE A 152 8.84 6.08 10.31
CA ILE A 152 9.90 7.00 9.86
C ILE A 152 11.29 6.51 10.29
N ASP A 153 11.41 5.97 11.50
CA ASP A 153 12.67 5.42 12.03
C ASP A 153 13.13 4.20 11.22
N GLN A 154 12.18 3.46 10.62
CA GLN A 154 12.44 2.29 9.78
C GLN A 154 12.63 2.63 8.30
N LEU A 155 12.45 3.89 7.91
CA LEU A 155 12.67 4.37 6.54
C LEU A 155 14.14 4.76 6.34
N LYS A 156 14.73 4.33 5.21
CA LYS A 156 16.08 4.76 4.81
C LYS A 156 16.12 6.27 4.52
N VAL A 157 17.30 6.87 4.65
CA VAL A 157 17.57 8.18 4.05
C VAL A 157 17.36 8.08 2.54
N GLY A 158 16.69 9.06 1.94
CA GLY A 158 16.23 9.04 0.55
C GLY A 158 14.97 8.21 0.31
N GLY A 159 14.56 7.38 1.27
CA GLY A 159 13.36 6.56 1.19
C GLY A 159 12.08 7.38 1.25
N ARG A 160 10.98 6.79 0.74
CA ARG A 160 9.66 7.43 0.66
C ARG A 160 8.60 6.72 1.48
N MET A 161 7.84 7.47 2.25
CA MET A 161 6.59 6.99 2.85
C MET A 161 5.41 7.59 2.09
N VAL A 162 4.50 6.75 1.65
CA VAL A 162 3.25 7.15 0.97
C VAL A 162 2.09 6.75 1.86
N LEU A 163 1.29 7.73 2.31
CA LEU A 163 0.21 7.49 3.25
C LEU A 163 -0.96 8.46 3.06
N PRO A 164 -2.20 8.01 3.29
CA PRO A 164 -3.32 8.89 3.59
C PRO A 164 -3.15 9.43 5.03
N LEU A 165 -3.05 10.74 5.17
CA LEU A 165 -2.98 11.43 6.45
C LEU A 165 -4.28 12.17 6.71
N ARG A 166 -4.88 11.97 7.89
CA ARG A 166 -6.07 12.72 8.31
C ARG A 166 -5.67 14.17 8.62
N GLN A 167 -6.16 15.12 7.82
CA GLN A 167 -5.98 16.55 8.10
C GLN A 167 -7.05 17.05 9.09
N THR A 168 -8.27 16.51 8.96
CA THR A 168 -9.40 16.85 9.84
C THR A 168 -10.23 15.61 10.17
N LYS A 169 -11.37 15.79 10.86
CA LYS A 169 -12.32 14.69 11.08
C LYS A 169 -12.90 14.16 9.76
N SER A 170 -13.02 15.00 8.73
CA SER A 170 -13.75 14.71 7.49
C SER A 170 -12.87 14.68 6.23
N SER A 171 -11.59 15.03 6.31
CA SER A 171 -10.67 15.04 5.16
C SER A 171 -9.41 14.23 5.39
N GLN A 172 -8.95 13.58 4.33
CA GLN A 172 -7.71 12.83 4.29
C GLN A 172 -6.97 13.20 3.00
N ASP A 173 -5.67 13.41 3.13
CA ASP A 173 -4.80 13.74 2.00
C ASP A 173 -3.82 12.61 1.79
N LEU A 174 -3.67 12.18 0.54
CA LEU A 174 -2.56 11.32 0.15
C LEU A 174 -1.32 12.20 0.06
N ILE A 175 -0.34 11.91 0.90
CA ILE A 175 0.93 12.62 0.95
C ILE A 175 2.09 11.66 0.73
N VAL A 176 3.23 12.23 0.33
CA VAL A 176 4.53 11.56 0.26
C VAL A 176 5.49 12.26 1.19
N LEU A 177 6.12 11.51 2.07
CA LEU A 177 7.22 11.98 2.91
C LEU A 177 8.52 11.39 2.37
N THR A 178 9.49 12.25 2.06
CA THR A 178 10.86 11.81 1.71
C THR A 178 11.80 12.11 2.86
N LYS A 179 12.51 11.10 3.36
CA LYS A 179 13.49 11.29 4.44
C LYS A 179 14.78 11.88 3.89
N LEU A 180 15.12 13.08 4.33
CA LEU A 180 16.32 13.80 3.90
C LEU A 180 17.55 13.34 4.70
N GLU A 181 18.74 13.67 4.21
CA GLU A 181 20.03 13.30 4.84
C GLU A 181 20.18 13.85 6.26
N ASN A 182 19.61 15.03 6.54
CA ASN A 182 19.60 15.64 7.87
C ASN A 182 18.53 15.06 8.81
N GLY A 183 17.82 14.01 8.39
CA GLY A 183 16.74 13.38 9.16
C GLY A 183 15.38 14.06 9.04
N ASN A 184 15.30 15.26 8.45
CA ASN A 184 14.02 15.95 8.23
C ASN A 184 13.18 15.24 7.17
N LEU A 185 11.86 15.49 7.22
CA LEU A 185 10.92 14.98 6.24
C LEU A 185 10.54 16.09 5.27
N LYS A 186 10.69 15.82 3.98
CA LYS A 186 10.07 16.63 2.93
C LYS A 186 8.70 16.06 2.63
N GLU A 187 7.66 16.84 2.94
CA GLU A 187 6.27 16.49 2.63
C GLU A 187 5.86 17.01 1.25
N GLN A 188 5.08 16.20 0.54
CA GLN A 188 4.45 16.54 -0.72
C GLN A 188 2.99 16.07 -0.70
N PHE A 189 2.05 16.99 -0.88
CA PHE A 189 0.65 16.68 -1.15
C PHE A 189 0.48 16.11 -2.56
N ILE A 190 -0.34 15.06 -2.71
CA ILE A 190 -0.65 14.43 -3.99
C ILE A 190 -2.11 14.69 -4.40
N THR A 191 -3.07 14.26 -3.57
CA THR A 191 -4.51 14.43 -3.82
C THR A 191 -5.32 14.17 -2.55
N ALA A 192 -6.54 14.68 -2.48
CA ALA A 192 -7.51 14.23 -1.48
C ALA A 192 -7.92 12.78 -1.75
N VAL A 193 -8.16 12.01 -0.68
CA VAL A 193 -8.52 10.59 -0.73
C VAL A 193 -9.48 10.22 0.41
N VAL A 194 -10.03 9.00 0.35
CA VAL A 194 -10.79 8.40 1.45
C VAL A 194 -10.35 6.96 1.62
N PHE A 195 -9.83 6.66 2.81
CA PHE A 195 -9.40 5.34 3.25
C PHE A 195 -10.06 4.96 4.57
N VAL A 196 -10.13 3.66 4.82
CA VAL A 196 -10.44 3.11 6.15
C VAL A 196 -9.43 3.61 7.18
N PRO A 197 -9.81 3.81 8.45
CA PRO A 197 -8.88 4.30 9.47
C PRO A 197 -7.79 3.28 9.79
N MET A 198 -6.56 3.75 9.99
CA MET A 198 -5.47 2.92 10.53
C MET A 198 -5.69 2.69 12.04
N THR A 199 -6.03 1.46 12.41
CA THR A 199 -6.28 1.04 13.80
C THR A 199 -5.03 0.42 14.44
N GLY A 200 -5.05 0.25 15.76
CA GLY A 200 -3.90 -0.23 16.55
C GLY A 200 -3.45 0.77 17.62
N GLU A 201 -2.36 0.46 18.30
CA GLU A 201 -1.81 1.29 19.36
C GLU A 201 -0.99 2.45 18.78
N VAL A 202 -1.67 3.59 18.64
CA VAL A 202 -0.97 4.87 18.48
C VAL A 202 -0.33 5.22 19.82
N ARG A 203 0.98 4.99 19.98
CA ARG A 203 1.69 5.55 21.15
C ARG A 203 1.42 7.06 21.18
N ARG A 204 0.76 7.50 22.26
CA ARG A 204 0.42 8.89 22.51
C ARG A 204 1.69 9.73 22.52
#